data_AF-A0A4Y2IVV8-F1
#
_entry.id   AF-A0A4Y2IVV8-F1
#
_cell.length_a   1.000
_cell.length_b   1.000
_cell.length_c   1.000
_cell.angle_alpha   90.00
_cell.angle_beta   90.00
_cell.angle_gamma   90.00
#
_symmetry.space_group_name_H-M   'P 1'
#
loop_
_entity.id
_entity.type
_entity.pdbx_description
1 polymer ?
#
loop_
_entity_poly.entity_id
_entity_poly.type
_entity_poly.pdbx_seq_one_letter_code
_entity_poly.pdbx_strand_id
1 'polypeptide(L)'
;MGKKKLASASGEGEEPTPESSQAKYANELQILIDSIDPDEYSDDMGTDIWTWFTELEKFSSAAVKAGVTYGKTLRNRLVNEHLEGLLPIFSKFTAKIRERDANIYDLQTTLAGTDEALMRAKIWTLEKENAALKAKLDLNEDVASTLRDLLPKFDDLKANNTNVIKEELPSIIKQIACEDLGKTIKTANTELVEQVKINCSETRSFAQVALQAKSLPSGVAPTYRPPTSKPEGVLLIKPKDETARNHETNRKIFVEALQKNNPEVRL
;
A
#
# COMPACT_ATOMS: atom_id res chain seq x y z
N MET A 1 16.80 42.73 -104.84
CA MET A 1 17.01 43.45 -103.56
C MET A 1 15.74 43.26 -102.76
N GLY A 2 15.67 42.63 -101.59
CA GLY A 2 16.68 42.11 -100.69
C GLY A 2 16.16 40.87 -99.95
N LYS A 3 17.11 40.09 -99.46
CA LYS A 3 16.93 38.87 -98.68
C LYS A 3 16.49 39.22 -97.25
N LYS A 4 15.67 38.35 -96.64
CA LYS A 4 15.93 37.95 -95.25
C LYS A 4 15.47 36.51 -95.01
N LYS A 5 16.47 35.64 -94.86
CA LYS A 5 16.36 34.34 -94.18
C LYS A 5 16.04 34.62 -92.70
N LEU A 6 15.13 33.86 -92.12
CA LEU A 6 15.32 33.37 -90.76
C LEU A 6 15.15 31.86 -90.79
N ALA A 7 16.19 31.17 -90.35
CA ALA A 7 16.23 29.73 -90.19
C ALA A 7 15.41 29.34 -88.95
N SER A 8 14.60 28.29 -89.08
CA SER A 8 14.20 27.47 -87.94
C SER A 8 14.88 26.13 -88.12
N ALA A 9 15.81 25.84 -87.21
CA ALA A 9 16.28 24.50 -86.94
C ALA A 9 16.13 24.33 -85.44
N SER A 10 15.23 23.46 -85.00
CA SER A 10 15.41 22.61 -83.82
C SER A 10 14.20 21.72 -83.60
N GLY A 11 14.45 20.47 -83.23
CA GLY A 11 13.54 19.71 -82.38
C GLY A 11 12.76 18.62 -83.07
N GLU A 12 13.36 17.43 -83.10
CA GLU A 12 12.64 16.17 -83.02
C GLU A 12 11.63 16.21 -81.87
N GLY A 13 10.45 15.66 -82.11
CA GLY A 13 9.36 15.60 -81.16
C GLY A 13 8.03 15.52 -81.88
N GLU A 14 7.82 14.46 -82.67
CA GLU A 14 6.46 13.97 -82.89
C GLU A 14 5.95 13.53 -81.52
N GLU A 15 5.33 14.46 -80.79
CA GLU A 15 4.33 14.07 -79.80
C GLU A 15 3.23 13.35 -80.59
N PRO A 16 2.87 12.10 -80.23
CA PRO A 16 1.68 11.52 -80.79
C PRO A 16 0.54 12.40 -80.31
N THR A 17 -0.08 13.10 -81.27
CA THR A 17 -1.42 13.65 -81.05
C THR A 17 -2.24 12.47 -80.53
N PRO A 18 -2.87 12.56 -79.34
CA PRO A 18 -3.66 11.45 -78.85
C PRO A 18 -4.69 11.17 -79.93
N GLU A 19 -4.66 9.96 -80.49
CA GLU A 19 -5.65 9.53 -81.47
C GLU A 19 -7.01 9.87 -80.89
N SER A 20 -7.70 10.81 -81.54
CA SER A 20 -9.01 11.24 -81.09
C SER A 20 -9.89 10.00 -81.03
N SER A 21 -10.32 9.63 -79.83
CA SER A 21 -11.26 8.54 -79.57
C SER A 21 -12.60 8.73 -80.30
N GLN A 22 -12.79 9.87 -80.98
CA GLN A 22 -13.87 10.14 -81.92
C GLN A 22 -13.87 9.20 -83.15
N ALA A 23 -12.80 8.48 -83.47
CA ALA A 23 -12.78 7.59 -84.64
C ALA A 23 -13.65 6.32 -84.47
N LYS A 24 -13.98 5.92 -83.24
CA LYS A 24 -14.72 4.67 -82.96
C LYS A 24 -16.25 4.87 -82.85
N TYR A 25 -16.70 6.08 -82.56
CA TYR A 25 -18.09 6.34 -82.17
C TYR A 25 -18.75 7.37 -83.08
N ALA A 26 -19.97 7.08 -83.55
CA ALA A 26 -20.73 7.95 -84.45
C ALA A 26 -21.27 9.22 -83.76
N ASN A 27 -21.36 9.22 -82.43
CA ASN A 27 -21.78 10.32 -81.58
C ASN A 27 -21.15 10.16 -80.17
N GLU A 28 -21.13 11.25 -79.39
CA GLU A 28 -20.58 11.23 -78.02
C GLU A 28 -21.49 10.49 -77.02
N LEU A 29 -22.73 10.18 -77.38
CA LEU A 29 -23.67 9.46 -76.50
C LEU A 29 -23.20 8.04 -76.22
N GLN A 30 -22.60 7.36 -77.21
CA GLN A 30 -22.08 6.01 -77.00
C GLN A 30 -20.92 5.98 -76.00
N ILE A 31 -20.11 7.05 -75.95
CA ILE A 31 -19.03 7.17 -74.95
C ILE A 31 -19.63 7.27 -73.55
N LEU A 32 -20.69 8.06 -73.39
CA LEU A 32 -21.40 8.18 -72.12
C LEU A 32 -22.05 6.85 -71.70
N ILE A 33 -22.70 6.14 -72.63
CA ILE A 33 -23.31 4.83 -72.38
C ILE A 33 -22.26 3.82 -71.92
N ASP A 34 -21.13 3.72 -72.64
CA ASP A 34 -20.05 2.78 -72.35
C ASP A 34 -19.38 3.06 -70.99
N SER A 35 -19.51 4.29 -70.47
CA SER A 35 -18.97 4.69 -69.16
C SER A 35 -19.91 4.45 -67.98
N ILE A 36 -21.20 4.21 -68.23
CA ILE A 36 -22.18 3.95 -67.19
C ILE A 36 -22.09 2.48 -66.80
N ASP A 37 -21.64 2.21 -65.58
CA ASP A 37 -21.79 0.90 -64.93
C ASP A 37 -23.09 0.90 -64.12
N PRO A 38 -24.14 0.14 -64.53
CA PRO A 38 -25.40 0.11 -63.79
C PRO A 38 -25.27 -0.36 -62.34
N ASP A 39 -24.25 -1.17 -62.03
CA ASP A 39 -24.04 -1.77 -60.70
C ASP A 39 -23.47 -0.77 -59.68
N GLU A 40 -22.91 0.37 -60.14
CA GLU A 40 -22.44 1.44 -59.25
C GLU A 40 -23.58 2.27 -58.65
N TYR A 41 -24.79 2.13 -59.18
CA TYR A 41 -25.96 2.88 -58.75
C TYR A 41 -26.80 2.05 -57.78
N SER A 42 -27.54 2.73 -56.90
CA SER A 42 -28.45 2.04 -55.99
C SER A 42 -29.70 1.56 -56.71
N ASP A 43 -30.19 0.39 -56.29
CA ASP A 43 -31.39 -0.25 -56.82
C ASP A 43 -31.31 -0.43 -58.34
N ASP A 44 -32.36 -0.08 -59.06
CA ASP A 44 -32.48 -0.15 -60.52
C ASP A 44 -32.16 1.19 -61.22
N MET A 45 -31.69 2.21 -60.48
CA MET A 45 -31.44 3.55 -61.03
C MET A 45 -30.35 3.57 -62.11
N GLY A 46 -29.33 2.72 -61.98
CA GLY A 46 -28.28 2.55 -62.99
C GLY A 46 -28.81 1.96 -64.29
N THR A 47 -29.74 1.01 -64.17
CA THR A 47 -30.41 0.41 -65.34
C THR A 47 -31.34 1.41 -66.00
N ASP A 48 -32.07 2.21 -65.22
CA ASP A 48 -32.98 3.25 -65.73
C ASP A 48 -32.23 4.29 -66.56
N ILE A 49 -31.12 4.84 -66.03
CA ILE A 49 -30.35 5.87 -66.73
C ILE A 49 -29.62 5.31 -67.95
N TRP A 50 -29.07 4.10 -67.85
CA TRP A 50 -28.40 3.42 -68.96
C TRP A 50 -29.37 3.13 -70.11
N THR A 51 -30.58 2.66 -69.79
CA THR A 51 -31.63 2.39 -70.76
C THR A 51 -32.07 3.68 -71.44
N TRP A 52 -32.28 4.75 -70.68
CA TRP A 52 -32.64 6.06 -71.24
C TRP A 52 -31.58 6.59 -72.24
N PHE A 53 -30.30 6.54 -71.87
CA PHE A 53 -29.23 6.96 -72.78
C PHE A 53 -29.15 6.09 -74.03
N THR A 54 -29.35 4.78 -73.88
CA THR A 54 -29.37 3.83 -75.01
C THR A 54 -30.53 4.09 -75.98
N GLU A 55 -31.70 4.43 -75.47
CA GLU A 55 -32.85 4.81 -76.31
C GLU A 55 -32.63 6.15 -77.01
N LEU A 56 -32.03 7.11 -76.33
CA LEU A 56 -31.67 8.40 -76.92
C LEU A 56 -30.61 8.26 -78.03
N GLU A 57 -29.62 7.40 -77.85
CA GLU A 57 -28.61 7.09 -78.87
C GLU A 57 -29.28 6.51 -80.12
N LYS A 58 -30.16 5.52 -79.95
CA LYS A 58 -30.89 4.90 -81.07
C LYS A 58 -31.70 5.94 -81.84
N PHE A 59 -32.41 6.81 -81.14
CA PHE A 59 -33.17 7.91 -81.75
C PHE A 59 -32.26 8.90 -82.49
N SER A 60 -31.16 9.33 -81.86
CA SER A 60 -30.20 10.28 -82.43
C SER A 60 -29.57 9.71 -83.70
N SER A 61 -29.06 8.48 -83.63
CA SER A 61 -28.47 7.78 -84.76
C SER A 61 -29.46 7.57 -85.91
N ALA A 62 -30.73 7.27 -85.63
CA ALA A 62 -31.77 7.16 -86.65
C ALA A 62 -32.08 8.52 -87.31
N ALA A 63 -32.18 9.60 -86.53
CA ALA A 63 -32.42 10.94 -87.05
C ALA A 63 -31.27 11.43 -87.95
N VAL A 64 -30.02 11.17 -87.56
CA VAL A 64 -28.82 11.48 -88.35
C VAL A 64 -28.81 10.68 -89.66
N LYS A 65 -29.04 9.37 -89.62
CA LYS A 65 -29.08 8.51 -90.82
C LYS A 65 -30.17 8.92 -91.80
N ALA A 66 -31.31 9.39 -91.29
CA ALA A 66 -32.41 9.90 -92.12
C ALA A 66 -32.20 11.33 -92.65
N GLY A 67 -31.08 11.99 -92.31
CA GLY A 67 -30.77 13.35 -92.75
C GLY A 67 -31.74 14.41 -92.20
N VAL A 68 -32.36 14.14 -91.05
CA VAL A 68 -33.37 15.04 -90.47
C VAL A 68 -32.68 16.30 -89.95
N THR A 69 -33.12 17.46 -90.43
CA THR A 69 -32.64 18.74 -89.92
C THR A 69 -33.30 19.11 -88.60
N TYR A 70 -32.56 19.79 -87.73
CA TYR A 70 -33.08 20.23 -86.44
C TYR A 70 -34.11 21.37 -86.63
N GLY A 71 -35.39 21.01 -86.59
CA GLY A 71 -36.53 21.92 -86.69
C GLY A 71 -37.62 21.58 -85.68
N LYS A 72 -38.80 22.21 -85.81
CA LYS A 72 -39.94 22.05 -84.88
C LYS A 72 -40.31 20.57 -84.67
N THR A 73 -40.35 19.78 -85.75
CA THR A 73 -40.73 18.36 -85.68
C THR A 73 -39.71 17.51 -84.93
N LEU A 74 -38.41 17.68 -85.20
CA LEU A 74 -37.36 16.91 -84.50
C LEU A 74 -37.27 17.31 -83.03
N ARG A 75 -37.36 18.61 -82.74
CA ARG A 75 -37.39 19.12 -81.37
C ARG A 75 -38.56 18.56 -80.57
N ASN A 76 -39.77 18.60 -81.12
CA ASN A 76 -40.95 18.11 -80.41
C ASN A 76 -40.86 16.61 -80.11
N ARG A 77 -40.31 15.81 -81.03
CA ARG A 77 -40.05 14.39 -80.78
C ARG A 77 -39.00 14.18 -79.70
N LEU A 78 -37.87 14.87 -79.78
CA LEU A 78 -36.83 14.80 -78.74
C LEU A 78 -37.38 15.14 -77.35
N VAL A 79 -38.20 16.19 -77.24
CA VAL A 79 -38.78 16.60 -75.96
C VAL A 79 -39.78 15.56 -75.44
N ASN A 80 -40.79 15.23 -76.25
CA ASN A 80 -41.93 14.44 -75.79
C ASN A 80 -41.62 12.93 -75.71
N GLU A 81 -40.72 12.42 -76.55
CA GLU A 81 -40.41 10.99 -76.61
C GLU A 81 -39.21 10.61 -75.74
N HIS A 82 -38.29 11.55 -75.45
CA HIS A 82 -37.06 11.24 -74.71
C HIS A 82 -36.84 12.12 -73.47
N LEU A 83 -36.90 13.45 -73.57
CA LEU A 83 -36.60 14.30 -72.41
C LEU A 83 -37.66 14.23 -71.31
N GLU A 84 -38.94 14.09 -71.67
CA GLU A 84 -40.02 13.87 -70.68
C GLU A 84 -39.82 12.58 -69.89
N GLY A 85 -39.29 11.52 -70.52
CA GLY A 85 -38.97 10.25 -69.86
C GLY A 85 -37.86 10.34 -68.80
N LEU A 86 -37.07 11.42 -68.81
CA LEU A 86 -36.01 11.64 -67.82
C LEU A 86 -36.55 12.17 -66.48
N LEU A 87 -37.71 12.83 -66.49
CA LEU A 87 -38.35 13.40 -65.29
C LEU A 87 -38.64 12.36 -64.19
N PRO A 88 -39.26 11.19 -64.48
CA PRO A 88 -39.47 10.16 -63.46
C PRO A 88 -38.14 9.59 -62.94
N ILE A 89 -37.12 9.44 -63.79
CA ILE A 89 -35.78 9.00 -63.39
C ILE A 89 -35.20 10.00 -62.38
N PHE A 90 -35.17 11.29 -62.69
CA PHE A 90 -34.70 12.31 -61.76
C PHE A 90 -35.49 12.38 -60.45
N SER A 91 -36.81 12.14 -60.52
CA SER A 91 -37.65 12.08 -59.32
C SER A 91 -37.23 10.93 -58.40
N LYS A 92 -36.89 9.78 -58.97
CA LYS A 92 -36.38 8.60 -58.24
C LYS A 92 -35.01 8.85 -57.62
N PHE A 93 -34.06 9.39 -58.39
CA PHE A 93 -32.75 9.80 -57.87
C PHE A 93 -32.89 10.79 -56.70
N THR A 94 -33.76 11.79 -56.85
CA THR A 94 -34.02 12.78 -55.80
C THR A 94 -34.62 12.14 -54.55
N ALA A 95 -35.54 11.19 -54.72
CA ALA A 95 -36.12 10.45 -53.59
C ALA A 95 -35.05 9.65 -52.85
N LYS A 96 -34.15 8.97 -53.55
CA LYS A 96 -33.05 8.20 -52.93
C LYS A 96 -32.08 9.09 -52.18
N ILE A 97 -31.75 10.27 -52.72
CA ILE A 97 -30.91 11.26 -52.03
C ILE A 97 -31.57 11.68 -50.71
N ARG A 98 -32.88 11.99 -50.73
CA ARG A 98 -33.62 12.38 -49.51
C ARG A 98 -33.68 11.25 -48.48
N GLU A 99 -33.91 10.02 -48.94
CA GLU A 99 -33.89 8.82 -48.07
C GLU A 99 -32.54 8.67 -47.39
N ARG A 100 -31.45 8.78 -48.15
CA ARG A 100 -30.09 8.73 -47.63
C ARG A 100 -29.82 9.85 -46.63
N ASP A 101 -30.22 11.08 -46.92
CA ASP A 101 -30.03 12.22 -46.02
C ASP A 101 -30.79 12.06 -44.71
N ALA A 102 -32.02 11.51 -44.76
CA ALA A 102 -32.78 11.15 -43.57
C ALA A 102 -32.06 10.08 -42.73
N ASN A 103 -31.57 9.02 -43.36
CA ASN A 103 -30.81 7.97 -42.68
C ASN A 103 -29.54 8.51 -42.02
N ILE A 104 -28.80 9.40 -42.69
CA ILE A 104 -27.62 10.05 -42.12
C ILE A 104 -28.00 10.87 -40.87
N TYR A 105 -29.09 11.62 -40.94
CA TYR A 105 -29.57 12.42 -39.81
C TYR A 105 -29.93 11.56 -38.59
N ASP A 106 -30.63 10.45 -38.81
CA ASP A 106 -31.02 9.51 -37.75
C ASP A 106 -29.79 8.83 -37.11
N LEU A 107 -28.80 8.44 -37.94
CA LEU A 107 -27.55 7.87 -37.47
C LEU A 107 -26.74 8.88 -36.65
N GLN A 108 -26.65 10.13 -37.08
CA GLN A 108 -25.98 11.19 -36.32
C GLN A 108 -26.65 11.43 -34.97
N THR A 109 -27.99 11.44 -34.95
CA THR A 109 -28.77 11.60 -33.72
C THR A 109 -28.53 10.44 -32.75
N THR A 110 -28.52 9.21 -33.27
CA THR A 110 -28.24 8.00 -32.47
C THR A 110 -26.84 8.02 -31.89
N LEU A 111 -25.84 8.35 -32.72
CA LEU A 111 -24.44 8.43 -32.30
C LEU A 111 -24.24 9.46 -31.17
N ALA A 112 -24.81 10.66 -31.32
CA ALA A 112 -24.75 11.69 -30.29
C ALA A 112 -25.40 11.22 -28.96
N GLY A 113 -26.51 10.48 -29.03
CA GLY A 113 -27.15 9.90 -27.85
C GLY A 113 -26.27 8.85 -27.15
N THR A 114 -25.55 8.03 -27.91
CA THR A 114 -24.66 7.01 -27.33
C THR A 114 -23.44 7.61 -26.63
N ASP A 115 -22.84 8.66 -27.19
CA ASP A 115 -21.69 9.34 -26.59
C ASP A 115 -22.07 10.01 -25.26
N GLU A 116 -23.22 10.69 -25.20
CA GLU A 116 -23.73 11.31 -23.98
C GLU A 116 -24.01 10.25 -22.89
N ALA A 117 -24.64 9.13 -23.25
CA ALA A 117 -24.91 8.04 -22.33
C ALA A 117 -23.61 7.42 -21.77
N LEU A 118 -22.61 7.21 -22.63
CA LEU A 118 -21.29 6.71 -22.23
C LEU A 118 -20.59 7.68 -21.27
N MET A 119 -20.64 8.98 -21.56
CA MET A 119 -20.05 10.02 -20.70
C MET A 119 -20.71 10.05 -19.32
N ARG A 120 -22.04 10.00 -19.26
CA ARG A 120 -22.78 9.93 -17.98
C ARG A 120 -22.42 8.67 -17.18
N ALA A 121 -22.31 7.52 -17.83
CA ALA A 121 -21.93 6.28 -17.15
C ALA A 121 -20.50 6.35 -16.56
N LYS A 122 -19.56 6.96 -17.30
CA LYS A 122 -18.19 7.21 -16.82
C LYS A 122 -18.17 8.16 -15.63
N ILE A 123 -18.89 9.28 -15.70
CA ILE A 123 -19.00 10.25 -14.61
C ILE A 123 -19.55 9.57 -13.36
N TRP A 124 -20.66 8.84 -13.47
CA TRP A 124 -21.27 8.13 -12.34
C TRP A 124 -20.32 7.14 -11.67
N THR A 125 -19.54 6.39 -12.46
CA THR A 125 -18.56 5.43 -11.94
C THR A 125 -17.45 6.16 -11.17
N LEU A 126 -16.90 7.24 -11.74
CA LEU A 126 -15.87 8.06 -11.09
C LEU A 126 -16.39 8.74 -9.82
N GLU A 127 -17.63 9.23 -9.82
CA GLU A 127 -18.25 9.81 -8.63
C GLU A 127 -18.38 8.80 -7.49
N LYS A 128 -18.79 7.56 -7.82
CA LYS A 128 -18.89 6.47 -6.85
C LYS A 128 -17.53 6.08 -6.27
N GLU A 129 -16.50 5.96 -7.10
CA GLU A 129 -15.13 5.69 -6.65
C GLU A 129 -14.58 6.82 -5.78
N ASN A 130 -14.80 8.08 -6.18
CA ASN A 130 -14.37 9.25 -5.42
C ASN A 130 -15.05 9.32 -4.05
N ALA A 131 -16.35 9.03 -3.97
CA ALA A 131 -17.06 8.93 -2.70
C ALA A 131 -16.47 7.83 -1.78
N ALA A 132 -16.13 6.67 -2.34
CA ALA A 132 -15.49 5.59 -1.59
C ALA A 132 -14.08 5.97 -1.09
N LEU A 133 -13.30 6.68 -1.91
CA LEU A 133 -11.98 7.17 -1.53
C LEU A 133 -12.05 8.24 -0.44
N LYS A 134 -13.01 9.18 -0.52
CA LYS A 134 -13.25 10.17 0.53
C LYS A 134 -13.57 9.50 1.86
N ALA A 135 -14.49 8.54 1.88
CA ALA A 135 -14.82 7.80 3.10
C ALA A 135 -13.61 7.07 3.72
N LYS A 136 -12.70 6.52 2.88
CA LYS A 136 -11.44 5.93 3.37
C LYS A 136 -10.49 6.97 3.95
N LEU A 137 -10.44 8.16 3.37
CA LEU A 137 -9.60 9.25 3.83
C LEU A 137 -10.08 9.78 5.18
N ASP A 138 -11.40 9.96 5.35
CA ASP A 138 -12.02 10.36 6.61
C ASP A 138 -11.68 9.36 7.73
N LEU A 139 -11.84 8.06 7.47
CA LEU A 139 -11.46 7.01 8.43
C LEU A 139 -9.96 7.05 8.79
N ASN A 140 -9.10 7.31 7.81
CA ASN A 140 -7.66 7.41 8.05
C ASN A 140 -7.32 8.65 8.91
N GLU A 141 -8.04 9.75 8.74
CA GLU A 141 -7.92 10.94 9.58
C GLU A 141 -8.37 10.66 11.02
N ASP A 142 -9.46 9.92 11.22
CA ASP A 142 -9.92 9.46 12.53
C ASP A 142 -8.90 8.53 13.23
N VAL A 143 -8.27 7.62 12.49
CA VAL A 143 -7.21 6.77 13.04
C VAL A 143 -5.97 7.60 13.40
N ALA A 144 -5.58 8.53 12.52
CA ALA A 144 -4.44 9.40 12.76
C ALA A 144 -4.65 10.32 13.98
N SER A 145 -5.87 10.83 14.19
CA SER A 145 -6.22 11.62 15.38
C SER A 145 -6.16 10.78 16.65
N THR A 146 -6.75 9.57 16.62
CA THR A 146 -6.71 8.64 17.76
C THR A 146 -5.28 8.28 18.15
N LEU A 147 -4.40 8.05 17.16
CA LEU A 147 -2.97 7.80 17.42
C LEU A 147 -2.28 9.02 18.03
N ARG A 148 -2.58 10.22 17.53
CA ARG A 148 -2.03 11.48 18.06
C ARG A 148 -2.41 11.70 19.53
N ASP A 149 -3.61 11.24 19.93
CA ASP A 149 -4.08 11.32 21.32
C ASP A 149 -3.51 10.22 22.23
N LEU A 150 -3.22 9.04 21.70
CA LEU A 150 -2.70 7.90 22.47
C LEU A 150 -1.18 7.93 22.65
N LEU A 151 -0.42 8.45 21.68
CA LEU A 151 1.04 8.48 21.73
C LEU A 151 1.58 9.15 23.01
N PRO A 152 1.11 10.36 23.40
CA PRO A 152 1.59 11.04 24.60
C PRO A 152 1.26 10.26 25.87
N LYS A 153 0.10 9.60 25.94
CA LYS A 153 -0.29 8.77 27.10
C LYS A 153 0.64 7.59 27.29
N PHE A 154 1.14 7.01 26.19
CA PHE A 154 2.13 5.94 26.26
C PHE A 154 3.49 6.46 26.75
N ASP A 155 3.92 7.63 26.27
CA ASP A 155 5.15 8.27 26.71
C ASP A 155 5.09 8.64 28.20
N ASP A 156 3.98 9.20 28.66
CA ASP A 156 3.72 9.51 30.07
C ASP A 156 3.76 8.25 30.94
N LEU A 157 3.08 7.18 30.52
CA LEU A 157 3.10 5.90 31.25
C LEU A 157 4.52 5.32 31.34
N LYS A 158 5.28 5.38 30.24
CA LYS A 158 6.67 4.92 30.19
C LYS A 158 7.57 5.75 31.10
N ALA A 159 7.42 7.07 31.10
CA ALA A 159 8.15 7.97 31.98
C ALA A 159 7.81 7.71 33.45
N ASN A 160 6.52 7.62 33.79
CA ASN A 160 6.04 7.30 35.13
C ASN A 160 6.57 5.96 35.63
N ASN A 161 6.46 4.89 34.83
CA ASN A 161 7.02 3.59 35.19
C ASN A 161 8.53 3.64 35.41
N THR A 162 9.26 4.40 34.60
CA THR A 162 10.70 4.56 34.77
C THR A 162 11.02 5.26 36.09
N ASN A 163 10.28 6.30 36.45
CA ASN A 163 10.44 7.03 37.71
C ASN A 163 10.10 6.13 38.91
N VAL A 164 8.98 5.41 38.86
CA VAL A 164 8.58 4.47 39.92
C VAL A 164 9.66 3.42 40.13
N ILE A 165 10.18 2.81 39.06
CA ILE A 165 11.19 1.74 39.15
C ILE A 165 12.55 2.29 39.63
N LYS A 166 12.98 3.47 39.16
CA LYS A 166 14.33 3.99 39.45
C LYS A 166 14.43 4.78 40.75
N GLU A 167 13.40 5.51 41.13
CA GLU A 167 13.45 6.45 42.26
C GLU A 167 12.60 5.97 43.42
N GLU A 168 11.31 5.67 43.18
CA GLU A 168 10.38 5.35 44.27
C GLU A 168 10.63 3.96 44.84
N LEU A 169 10.83 2.95 44.00
CA LEU A 169 11.00 1.57 44.45
C LEU A 169 12.24 1.39 45.33
N PRO A 170 13.43 1.96 45.00
CA PRO A 170 14.58 1.93 45.90
C PRO A 170 14.34 2.71 47.20
N SER A 171 13.62 3.84 47.15
CA SER A 171 13.26 4.62 48.34
C SER A 171 12.38 3.81 49.29
N ILE A 172 11.35 3.14 48.76
CA ILE A 172 10.45 2.25 49.52
C ILE A 172 11.24 1.10 50.14
N ILE A 173 12.12 0.44 49.36
CA ILE A 173 12.97 -0.65 49.87
C ILE A 173 13.84 -0.15 51.02
N LYS A 174 14.47 1.02 50.87
CA LYS A 174 15.31 1.63 51.92
C LYS A 174 14.49 1.95 53.17
N GLN A 175 13.29 2.49 53.01
CA GLN A 175 12.43 2.84 54.13
C GLN A 175 12.02 1.58 54.90
N ILE A 176 11.54 0.53 54.22
CA ILE A 176 11.12 -0.71 54.87
C ILE A 176 12.31 -1.44 55.51
N ALA A 177 13.39 -1.65 54.76
CA ALA A 177 14.52 -2.45 55.24
C ALA A 177 15.36 -1.73 56.31
N CYS A 178 15.60 -0.43 56.19
CA CYS A 178 16.48 0.28 57.12
C CYS A 178 15.75 0.78 58.37
N GLU A 179 14.46 1.10 58.28
CA GLU A 179 13.72 1.61 59.45
C GLU A 179 13.44 0.49 60.47
N ASP A 180 13.03 -0.69 60.00
CA ASP A 180 12.79 -1.85 60.87
C ASP A 180 14.09 -2.42 61.43
N LEU A 181 15.14 -2.53 60.61
CA LEU A 181 16.47 -2.96 61.07
C LEU A 181 17.04 -1.96 62.08
N GLY A 182 16.89 -0.65 61.83
CA GLY A 182 17.35 0.40 62.72
C GLY A 182 16.64 0.41 64.07
N LYS A 183 15.31 0.22 64.11
CA LYS A 183 14.54 0.05 65.35
C LYS A 183 14.99 -1.20 66.11
N THR A 184 15.13 -2.32 65.41
CA THR A 184 15.55 -3.60 66.00
C THR A 184 16.93 -3.51 66.64
N ILE A 185 17.92 -2.92 65.95
CA ILE A 185 19.29 -2.72 66.48
C ILE A 185 19.28 -1.78 67.69
N LYS A 186 18.52 -0.69 67.64
CA LYS A 186 18.42 0.25 68.78
C LYS A 186 17.87 -0.45 70.02
N THR A 187 16.78 -1.19 69.89
CA THR A 187 16.20 -1.96 70.99
C THR A 187 17.19 -2.98 71.55
N ALA A 188 17.85 -3.77 70.69
CA ALA A 188 18.85 -4.75 71.10
C ALA A 188 20.04 -4.11 71.82
N ASN A 189 20.51 -2.95 71.36
CA ASN A 189 21.59 -2.21 72.02
C ASN A 189 21.17 -1.65 73.38
N THR A 190 19.95 -1.12 73.52
CA THR A 190 19.44 -0.65 74.81
C THR A 190 19.34 -1.80 75.81
N GLU A 191 18.81 -2.94 75.38
CA GLU A 191 18.72 -4.15 76.21
C GLU A 191 20.10 -4.65 76.64
N LEU A 192 21.08 -4.70 75.72
CA LEU A 192 22.46 -5.06 76.04
C LEU A 192 23.08 -4.14 77.09
N VAL A 193 22.91 -2.82 76.94
CA VAL A 193 23.45 -1.85 77.90
C VAL A 193 22.81 -2.02 79.27
N GLU A 194 21.51 -2.29 79.32
CA GLU A 194 20.80 -2.53 80.57
C GLU A 194 21.26 -3.84 81.23
N GLN A 195 21.41 -4.92 80.47
CA GLN A 195 21.98 -6.18 80.96
C GLN A 195 23.41 -6.01 81.48
N VAL A 196 24.27 -5.25 80.77
CA VAL A 196 25.63 -4.93 81.24
C VAL A 196 25.59 -4.14 82.54
N LYS A 197 24.66 -3.18 82.68
CA LYS A 197 24.51 -2.37 83.88
C LYS A 197 24.04 -3.21 85.08
N ILE A 198 23.07 -4.10 84.86
CA ILE A 198 22.61 -5.07 85.86
C ILE A 198 23.77 -5.99 86.25
N ASN A 199 24.47 -6.58 85.29
CA ASN A 199 25.64 -7.43 85.56
C ASN A 199 26.73 -6.69 86.33
N CYS A 200 27.05 -5.43 86.01
CA CYS A 200 28.01 -4.62 86.78
C CYS A 200 27.56 -4.35 88.22
N SER A 201 26.25 -4.36 88.49
CA SER A 201 25.71 -4.19 89.85
C SER A 201 25.58 -5.50 90.64
N GLU A 202 25.36 -6.63 89.96
CA GLU A 202 25.18 -7.95 90.57
C GLU A 202 26.50 -8.74 90.70
N THR A 203 27.47 -8.49 89.82
CA THR A 203 28.78 -9.12 89.91
C THR A 203 29.68 -8.34 90.86
N ARG A 204 30.16 -9.04 91.90
CA ARG A 204 31.18 -8.51 92.80
C ARG A 204 32.42 -8.17 91.98
N SER A 205 32.89 -6.93 92.09
CA SER A 205 34.17 -6.53 91.50
C SER A 205 35.28 -7.48 91.97
N PHE A 206 36.27 -7.78 91.13
CA PHE A 206 37.42 -8.62 91.50
C PHE A 206 38.07 -8.18 92.83
N ALA A 207 38.03 -6.88 93.16
CA ALA A 207 38.48 -6.35 94.44
C ALA A 207 37.63 -6.81 95.65
N GLN A 208 36.31 -6.92 95.49
CA GLN A 208 35.39 -7.42 96.53
C GLN A 208 35.53 -8.93 96.74
N VAL A 209 35.82 -9.70 95.68
CA VAL A 209 36.11 -11.14 95.78
C VAL A 209 37.43 -11.39 96.52
N ALA A 210 38.47 -10.59 96.23
CA ALA A 210 39.77 -10.68 96.91
C ALA A 210 39.71 -10.31 98.40
N LEU A 211 38.81 -9.40 98.80
CA LEU A 211 38.61 -9.02 100.21
C LEU A 211 37.97 -10.14 101.03
N GLN A 212 37.05 -10.93 100.47
CA GLN A 212 36.46 -12.09 101.17
C GLN A 212 37.43 -13.25 101.33
N ALA A 213 38.47 -13.35 100.49
CA ALA A 213 39.50 -14.39 100.61
C ALA A 213 40.41 -14.20 101.84
N LYS A 214 40.41 -13.03 102.49
CA LYS A 214 41.22 -12.76 103.69
C LYS A 214 40.62 -13.26 105.01
N SER A 215 39.37 -13.74 105.02
CA SER A 215 38.68 -14.19 106.24
C SER A 215 38.51 -15.71 106.37
N LEU A 216 39.30 -16.53 105.66
CA LEU A 216 39.32 -17.98 105.82
C LEU A 216 40.47 -18.43 106.75
N PRO A 217 40.23 -19.33 107.73
CA PRO A 217 41.28 -19.87 108.60
C PRO A 217 42.35 -20.65 107.81
N SER A 218 43.63 -20.44 108.13
CA SER A 218 44.73 -21.26 107.61
C SER A 218 44.58 -22.71 108.06
N GLY A 219 44.51 -23.65 107.12
CA GLY A 219 44.65 -25.08 107.43
C GLY A 219 43.77 -26.06 106.65
N VAL A 220 42.94 -25.62 105.70
CA VAL A 220 42.13 -26.54 104.88
C VAL A 220 42.40 -26.27 103.41
N ALA A 221 42.97 -27.26 102.71
CA ALA A 221 43.09 -27.24 101.26
C ALA A 221 41.67 -27.13 100.66
N PRO A 222 41.35 -26.09 99.89
CA PRO A 222 40.02 -25.96 99.34
C PRO A 222 39.86 -27.00 98.22
N THR A 223 39.07 -28.02 98.51
CA THR A 223 38.48 -28.88 97.48
C THR A 223 37.55 -27.98 96.66
N TYR A 224 38.05 -27.44 95.56
CA TYR A 224 37.22 -26.72 94.60
C TYR A 224 36.21 -27.70 94.01
N ARG A 225 34.96 -27.63 94.48
CA ARG A 225 33.81 -28.24 93.81
C ARG A 225 33.16 -27.13 92.97
N PRO A 226 33.08 -27.27 91.63
CA PRO A 226 32.44 -26.25 90.80
C PRO A 226 30.93 -26.15 91.10
N PRO A 227 30.32 -24.97 90.94
CA PRO A 227 28.88 -24.79 91.12
C PRO A 227 28.06 -25.61 90.09
N THR A 228 26.92 -26.12 90.54
CA THR A 228 26.00 -27.04 89.84
C THR A 228 25.08 -26.38 88.81
N SER A 229 25.47 -25.23 88.25
CA SER A 229 24.79 -24.62 87.09
C SER A 229 25.60 -24.94 85.84
N LYS A 230 24.95 -25.50 84.80
CA LYS A 230 25.54 -25.99 83.54
C LYS A 230 26.92 -25.39 83.26
N PRO A 231 28.02 -26.17 83.33
CA PRO A 231 29.30 -25.66 82.88
C PRO A 231 29.14 -25.36 81.38
N GLU A 232 29.46 -24.13 80.96
CA GLU A 232 29.95 -23.94 79.60
C GLU A 232 31.25 -24.75 79.53
N GLY A 233 31.10 -26.01 79.12
CA GLY A 233 32.21 -26.91 78.96
C GLY A 233 33.05 -26.42 77.80
N VAL A 234 34.17 -25.76 78.08
CA VAL A 234 35.26 -25.76 77.12
C VAL A 234 35.81 -27.19 77.11
N LEU A 235 35.43 -27.95 76.08
CA LEU A 235 35.88 -29.31 75.88
C LEU A 235 37.36 -29.28 75.46
N LEU A 236 38.26 -29.17 76.44
CA LEU A 236 39.70 -29.35 76.21
C LEU A 236 39.99 -30.84 76.03
N ILE A 237 39.81 -31.33 74.80
CA ILE A 237 40.24 -32.68 74.43
C ILE A 237 41.76 -32.68 74.32
N LYS A 238 42.43 -33.28 75.29
CA LYS A 238 43.83 -33.67 75.15
C LYS A 238 43.91 -34.82 74.13
N PRO A 239 44.65 -34.66 73.02
CA PRO A 239 44.91 -35.77 72.10
C PRO A 239 45.48 -36.97 72.84
N LYS A 240 44.97 -38.18 72.57
CA LYS A 240 45.55 -39.42 73.12
C LYS A 240 46.93 -39.73 72.54
N ASP A 241 47.22 -39.24 71.34
CA ASP A 241 48.50 -39.41 70.64
C ASP A 241 48.98 -38.06 70.06
N GLU A 242 50.30 -37.89 69.92
CA GLU A 242 50.95 -36.66 69.42
C GLU A 242 50.54 -36.25 68.00
N THR A 243 49.83 -37.12 67.26
CA THR A 243 49.37 -36.88 65.89
C THR A 243 48.27 -35.82 65.77
N ALA A 244 47.55 -35.50 66.85
CA ALA A 244 46.47 -34.50 66.85
C ALA A 244 46.77 -33.23 67.67
N ARG A 245 48.06 -32.90 67.84
CA ARG A 245 48.51 -31.68 68.51
C ARG A 245 48.30 -30.41 67.67
N ASN A 246 48.22 -30.53 66.34
CA ASN A 246 47.94 -29.40 65.45
C ASN A 246 46.45 -29.02 65.50
N HIS A 247 46.17 -27.74 65.76
CA HIS A 247 44.84 -27.16 65.83
C HIS A 247 43.99 -27.48 64.60
N GLU A 248 44.56 -27.39 63.40
CA GLU A 248 43.81 -27.59 62.16
C GLU A 248 43.37 -29.05 61.97
N THR A 249 44.27 -29.98 62.30
CA THR A 249 43.99 -31.42 62.26
C THR A 249 42.93 -31.79 63.30
N ASN A 250 43.01 -31.22 64.50
CA ASN A 250 42.05 -31.45 65.58
C ASN A 250 40.65 -30.91 65.20
N ARG A 251 40.58 -29.66 64.71
CA ARG A 251 39.34 -29.04 64.23
C ARG A 251 38.67 -29.89 63.15
N LYS A 252 39.44 -30.41 62.18
CA LYS A 252 38.90 -31.25 61.10
C LYS A 252 38.28 -32.55 61.62
N ILE A 253 38.97 -33.26 62.51
CA ILE A 253 38.47 -34.50 63.13
C ILE A 253 37.16 -34.23 63.89
N PHE A 254 37.08 -33.09 64.58
CA PHE A 254 35.91 -32.73 65.37
C PHE A 254 34.69 -32.40 64.50
N VAL A 255 34.89 -31.62 63.44
CA VAL A 255 33.82 -31.29 62.47
C VAL A 255 33.33 -32.57 61.77
N GLU A 256 34.23 -33.46 61.36
CA GLU A 256 33.85 -34.75 60.77
C GLU A 256 33.03 -35.62 61.73
N ALA A 257 33.44 -35.70 63.01
CA ALA A 257 32.71 -36.48 64.02
C ALA A 257 31.31 -35.93 64.31
N LEU A 258 31.16 -34.60 64.32
CA LEU A 258 29.87 -33.93 64.51
C LEU A 258 28.96 -34.13 63.30
N GLN A 259 29.47 -33.93 62.09
CA GLN A 259 28.71 -34.13 60.84
C GLN A 259 28.29 -35.59 60.64
N LYS A 260 29.10 -36.55 61.11
CA LYS A 260 28.77 -37.98 61.04
C LYS A 260 27.58 -38.37 61.91
N ASN A 261 27.35 -37.67 63.02
CA ASN A 261 26.24 -37.95 63.94
C ASN A 261 25.03 -37.01 63.75
N ASN A 262 25.24 -35.84 63.16
CA ASN A 262 24.17 -34.93 62.76
C ASN A 262 24.58 -34.11 61.51
N PRO A 263 24.10 -34.49 60.31
CA PRO A 263 24.57 -33.92 59.05
C PRO A 263 24.12 -32.46 58.80
N GLU A 264 23.20 -31.93 59.61
CA GLU A 264 22.75 -30.53 59.52
C GLU A 264 23.68 -29.52 60.21
N VAL A 265 24.70 -30.00 60.93
CA VAL A 265 25.67 -29.14 61.61
C VAL A 265 26.66 -28.56 60.58
N ARG A 266 26.46 -27.28 60.21
CA ARG A 266 27.42 -26.47 59.46
C ARG A 266 28.18 -25.55 60.43
N LEU A 267 29.50 -25.76 60.55
CA LEU A 267 30.45 -24.97 61.35
C LEU A 267 31.51 -24.33 60.46
#